data_AF-A0A9X9A4J6-F1
#
_entry.id   AF-A0A9X9A4J6-F1
#
_cell.length_a   1.000
_cell.length_b   1.000
_cell.length_c   1.000
_cell.angle_alpha   90.00
_cell.angle_beta   90.00
_cell.angle_gamma   90.00
#
_symmetry.space_group_name_H-M   'P 1'
#
loop_
_entity.id
_entity.type
_entity.pdbx_description
1 polymer ?
#
loop_
_entity_poly.entity_id
_entity_poly.type
_entity_poly.pdbx_seq_one_letter_code
_entity_poly.pdbx_strand_id
1 'polypeptide(L)'
;MSLRFVIGRAGSGKSTLCLREVQEELKQRPRGKTILYLVPEQMTFQTQQALIGSEDVRGSIRAQVFSFSRLAWKVLQEVGGASRLHIDEAGVHMLLRKIVESRKDGLSVFQKAAEQNGFFEHLGSMIAEFKRYNVTPSNVYEMWQQLDAHSSSAEQKLLANKVYDLQLLYDDFERALIGKYLDSEDYLQLLVEKLPQSEYVNGAEIYIDGFHSFSPQELEIVRQLMICGARVTITLTIDEKTLAQPVNELDLFYETTLTYEKIKQVAREEKIEIEKTIPLMEQPRFHSPALAHLEAHYEARPNEKFNGEASVTISTAANLRAEVEGVAREIRKLVAD
;
A
#
# COMPACT_ATOMS: atom_id res chain seq x y z
N MET A 1 -14.56 -19.16 0.59
CA MET A 1 -13.58 -18.40 -0.19
C MET A 1 -14.34 -17.54 -1.15
N SER A 2 -14.22 -16.22 -1.03
CA SER A 2 -14.91 -15.30 -1.91
C SER A 2 -14.25 -13.93 -1.84
N LEU A 3 -14.42 -13.14 -2.89
CA LEU A 3 -13.97 -11.78 -3.01
C LEU A 3 -15.20 -10.85 -3.06
N ARG A 4 -15.25 -9.85 -2.19
CA ARG A 4 -16.28 -8.82 -2.18
C ARG A 4 -15.65 -7.44 -2.31
N PHE A 5 -16.21 -6.62 -3.20
CA PHE A 5 -15.80 -5.22 -3.33
C PHE A 5 -16.81 -4.30 -2.64
N VAL A 6 -16.30 -3.34 -1.87
CA VAL A 6 -17.07 -2.21 -1.34
C VAL A 6 -16.52 -0.94 -2.00
N ILE A 7 -17.29 -0.35 -2.91
CA ILE A 7 -16.87 0.82 -3.68
C ILE A 7 -17.67 2.04 -3.29
N GLY A 8 -17.15 3.22 -3.61
CA GLY A 8 -17.84 4.49 -3.42
C GLY A 8 -16.84 5.62 -3.33
N ARG A 9 -17.32 6.84 -3.55
CA ARG A 9 -16.49 8.03 -3.55
C ARG A 9 -15.95 8.40 -2.16
N ALA A 10 -15.17 9.48 -2.05
CA ALA A 10 -14.64 9.92 -0.77
C ALA A 10 -15.79 10.34 0.16
N GLY A 11 -15.77 9.88 1.41
CA GLY A 11 -16.84 10.20 2.37
C GLY A 11 -18.10 9.33 2.28
N SER A 12 -18.10 8.28 1.46
CA SER A 12 -19.24 7.36 1.34
C SER A 12 -19.42 6.37 2.49
N GLY A 13 -18.48 6.33 3.44
CA GLY A 13 -18.58 5.47 4.62
C GLY A 13 -18.08 4.03 4.43
N LYS A 14 -17.24 3.75 3.41
CA LYS A 14 -16.66 2.40 3.16
C LYS A 14 -16.03 1.77 4.41
N SER A 15 -15.11 2.50 5.05
CA SER A 15 -14.43 2.05 6.27
C SER A 15 -15.41 1.86 7.42
N THR A 16 -16.38 2.77 7.58
CA THR A 16 -17.42 2.67 8.61
C THR A 16 -18.30 1.44 8.42
N LEU A 17 -18.67 1.10 7.17
CA LEU A 17 -19.41 -0.11 6.86
C LEU A 17 -18.61 -1.35 7.28
N CYS A 18 -17.35 -1.45 6.87
CA CYS A 18 -16.50 -2.61 7.18
C CYS A 18 -16.29 -2.77 8.70
N LEU A 19 -15.99 -1.68 9.40
CA LEU A 19 -15.84 -1.69 10.87
C LEU A 19 -17.13 -2.11 11.56
N ARG A 20 -18.29 -1.61 11.10
CA ARG A 20 -19.59 -1.98 11.65
C ARG A 20 -19.89 -3.46 11.44
N GLU A 21 -19.65 -4.01 10.24
CA GLU A 21 -19.81 -5.45 9.99
C GLU A 21 -18.95 -6.29 10.92
N VAL A 22 -17.68 -5.91 11.12
CA VAL A 22 -16.79 -6.61 12.06
C VAL A 22 -17.34 -6.53 13.49
N GLN A 23 -17.78 -5.35 13.93
CA GLN A 23 -18.36 -5.17 15.27
C GLN A 23 -19.64 -5.99 15.46
N GLU A 24 -20.51 -6.07 14.45
CA GLU A 24 -21.72 -6.89 14.49
C GLU A 24 -21.39 -8.39 14.53
N GLU A 25 -20.41 -8.85 13.74
CA GLU A 25 -19.95 -10.24 13.72
C GLU A 25 -19.30 -10.65 15.06
N LEU A 26 -18.55 -9.75 15.70
CA LEU A 26 -18.00 -9.97 17.04
C LEU A 26 -19.10 -10.15 18.10
N LYS A 27 -20.22 -9.43 17.98
CA LYS A 27 -21.37 -9.54 18.90
C LYS A 27 -22.16 -10.82 18.67
N GLN A 28 -22.48 -11.11 17.41
CA GLN A 28 -23.35 -12.23 17.06
C GLN A 28 -22.63 -13.57 17.25
N ARG A 29 -21.31 -13.62 16.97
CA ARG A 29 -20.51 -14.85 17.04
C ARG A 29 -19.18 -14.61 17.75
N PRO A 30 -19.14 -14.42 19.08
CA PRO A 30 -17.89 -14.09 19.77
C PRO A 30 -16.75 -15.12 19.59
N ARG A 31 -17.10 -16.38 19.29
CA ARG A 31 -16.16 -17.49 19.03
C ARG A 31 -16.16 -17.97 17.56
N GLY A 32 -16.43 -17.07 16.62
CA GLY A 32 -16.35 -17.37 15.19
C GLY A 32 -14.91 -17.40 14.65
N LYS A 33 -14.78 -17.43 13.32
CA LYS A 33 -13.49 -17.48 12.61
C LYS A 33 -12.65 -16.21 12.82
N THR A 34 -11.33 -16.30 12.73
CA THR A 34 -10.42 -15.13 12.82
C THR A 34 -10.87 -13.98 11.90
N ILE A 35 -10.81 -12.75 12.39
CA ILE A 35 -11.09 -11.55 11.59
C ILE A 35 -9.82 -10.72 11.48
N LEU A 36 -9.40 -10.42 10.26
CA LEU A 36 -8.22 -9.61 9.97
C LEU A 36 -8.64 -8.34 9.26
N TYR A 37 -8.20 -7.19 9.75
CA TYR A 37 -8.45 -5.90 9.14
C TYR A 37 -7.10 -5.31 8.68
N LEU A 38 -6.81 -5.44 7.39
CA LEU A 38 -5.58 -4.99 6.75
C LEU A 38 -5.72 -3.54 6.29
N VAL A 39 -4.78 -2.70 6.75
CA VAL A 39 -4.70 -1.28 6.40
C VAL A 39 -3.25 -0.88 6.15
N PRO A 40 -2.99 0.25 5.47
CA PRO A 40 -1.66 0.84 5.42
C PRO A 40 -1.08 1.05 6.82
N GLU A 41 0.24 0.99 6.95
CA GLU A 41 0.92 1.06 8.25
C GLU A 41 0.56 2.31 9.04
N GLN A 42 0.40 3.44 8.34
CA GLN A 42 0.04 4.75 8.89
C GLN A 42 -1.39 4.79 9.47
N MET A 43 -2.26 3.86 9.08
CA MET A 43 -3.67 3.82 9.47
C MET A 43 -3.97 2.80 10.59
N THR A 44 -3.00 1.97 10.96
CA THR A 44 -3.19 0.85 11.89
C THR A 44 -3.76 1.28 13.24
N PHE A 45 -3.14 2.26 13.91
CA PHE A 45 -3.58 2.73 15.23
C PHE A 45 -4.98 3.36 15.21
N GLN A 46 -5.24 4.25 14.24
CA GLN A 46 -6.54 4.90 14.10
C GLN A 46 -7.66 3.87 13.86
N THR A 47 -7.39 2.86 13.03
CA THR A 47 -8.36 1.79 12.73
C THR A 47 -8.58 0.88 13.94
N GLN A 48 -7.54 0.56 14.71
CA GLN A 48 -7.68 -0.16 15.99
C GLN A 48 -8.57 0.59 16.95
N GLN A 49 -8.35 1.90 17.13
CA GLN A 49 -9.17 2.74 17.99
C GLN A 49 -10.62 2.79 17.52
N ALA A 50 -10.86 2.89 16.20
CA ALA A 50 -12.21 2.89 15.63
C ALA A 50 -12.92 1.54 15.83
N LEU A 51 -12.19 0.42 15.76
CA LEU A 51 -12.72 -0.92 15.98
C LEU A 51 -13.23 -1.11 17.42
N ILE A 52 -12.44 -0.66 18.42
CA ILE A 52 -12.74 -0.85 19.86
C ILE A 52 -13.39 0.37 20.53
N GLY A 53 -13.67 1.42 19.76
CA GLY A 53 -14.21 2.69 20.25
C GLY A 53 -15.74 2.75 20.33
N SER A 54 -16.44 1.66 19.97
CA SER A 54 -17.91 1.61 20.07
C SER A 54 -18.36 1.25 21.49
N GLU A 55 -19.56 1.68 21.88
CA GLU A 55 -20.11 1.37 23.21
C GLU A 55 -20.15 -0.14 23.49
N ASP A 56 -20.42 -0.92 22.44
CA ASP A 56 -20.66 -2.36 22.52
C ASP A 56 -19.39 -3.22 22.36
N VAL A 57 -18.34 -2.71 21.71
CA VAL A 57 -17.07 -3.43 21.52
C VAL A 57 -15.95 -2.60 22.11
N ARG A 58 -15.58 -2.89 23.37
CA ARG A 58 -14.52 -2.17 24.10
C ARG A 58 -13.14 -2.82 24.00
N GLY A 59 -13.04 -3.90 23.23
CA GLY A 59 -11.81 -4.68 23.05
C GLY A 59 -12.08 -5.90 22.18
N SER A 60 -11.05 -6.42 21.51
CA SER A 60 -11.17 -7.62 20.69
C SER A 60 -9.91 -8.47 20.78
N ILE A 61 -10.11 -9.79 20.91
CA ILE A 61 -9.07 -10.81 20.75
C ILE A 61 -9.16 -11.43 19.35
N ARG A 62 -10.39 -11.64 18.87
CA ARG A 62 -10.73 -12.32 17.59
C ARG A 62 -10.46 -11.45 16.36
N ALA A 63 -10.76 -10.15 16.44
CA ALA A 63 -10.52 -9.20 15.36
C ALA A 63 -9.24 -8.42 15.61
N GLN A 64 -8.30 -8.47 14.66
CA GLN A 64 -7.03 -7.79 14.76
C GLN A 64 -6.79 -6.93 13.52
N VAL A 65 -6.26 -5.74 13.75
CA VAL A 65 -5.87 -4.80 12.69
C VAL A 65 -4.37 -4.96 12.44
N PHE A 66 -3.99 -5.16 11.18
CA PHE A 66 -2.60 -5.35 10.76
C PHE A 66 -2.26 -4.49 9.54
N SER A 67 -0.98 -4.15 9.41
CA SER A 67 -0.38 -3.88 8.09
C SER A 67 0.12 -5.20 7.48
N PHE A 68 0.45 -5.22 6.20
CA PHE A 68 1.07 -6.41 5.58
C PHE A 68 2.35 -6.85 6.30
N SER A 69 3.20 -5.91 6.70
CA SER A 69 4.43 -6.21 7.46
C SER A 69 4.13 -6.85 8.82
N ARG A 70 3.08 -6.38 9.53
CA ARG A 70 2.68 -6.97 10.81
C ARG A 70 2.00 -8.32 10.64
N LEU A 71 1.23 -8.52 9.57
CA LEU A 71 0.70 -9.83 9.21
C LEU A 71 1.82 -10.83 8.90
N ALA A 72 2.84 -10.40 8.13
CA ALA A 72 4.03 -11.20 7.83
C ALA A 72 4.69 -11.69 9.11
N TRP A 73 4.97 -10.78 10.03
CA TRP A 73 5.55 -11.12 11.32
C TRP A 73 4.69 -12.11 12.12
N LYS A 74 3.36 -11.90 12.17
CA LYS A 74 2.42 -12.75 12.91
C LYS A 74 2.39 -14.19 12.35
N VAL A 75 2.31 -14.34 11.03
CA VAL A 75 2.28 -15.65 10.38
C VAL A 75 3.63 -16.36 10.52
N LEU A 76 4.74 -15.65 10.33
CA LEU A 76 6.07 -16.25 10.41
C LEU A 76 6.47 -16.67 11.84
N GLN A 77 5.84 -16.10 12.86
CA GLN A 77 5.93 -16.60 14.24
C GLN A 77 5.17 -17.91 14.45
N GLU A 78 4.05 -18.11 13.76
CA GLU A 78 3.23 -19.31 13.85
C GLU A 78 3.88 -20.48 13.12
N VAL A 79 4.22 -20.29 11.83
CA VAL A 79 4.66 -21.39 10.95
C VAL A 79 6.19 -21.49 10.81
N GLY A 80 6.92 -20.59 11.46
CA GLY A 80 8.38 -20.51 11.39
C GLY A 80 8.90 -19.66 10.23
N GLY A 81 10.13 -19.17 10.39
CA GLY A 81 10.77 -18.20 9.49
C GLY A 81 11.20 -16.92 10.21
N ALA A 82 10.58 -16.62 11.36
CA ALA A 82 10.91 -15.47 12.20
C ALA A 82 12.27 -15.57 12.95
N SER A 83 12.97 -16.71 12.86
CA SER A 83 14.26 -16.91 13.53
C SER A 83 15.45 -16.27 12.81
N ARG A 84 15.26 -15.76 11.58
CA ARG A 84 16.29 -15.02 10.84
C ARG A 84 16.41 -13.60 11.39
N LEU A 85 17.63 -13.06 11.41
CA LEU A 85 17.89 -11.72 11.92
C LEU A 85 17.31 -10.67 10.97
N HIS A 86 16.43 -9.82 11.47
CA HIS A 86 15.96 -8.68 10.70
C HIS A 86 17.06 -7.62 10.59
N ILE A 87 17.24 -7.08 9.38
CA ILE A 87 18.06 -5.91 9.14
C ILE A 87 17.14 -4.70 8.93
N ASP A 88 17.34 -3.66 9.75
CA ASP A 88 16.61 -2.41 9.62
C ASP A 88 17.20 -1.53 8.51
N GLU A 89 16.54 -0.42 8.20
CA GLU A 89 16.96 0.50 7.13
C GLU A 89 18.40 1.01 7.31
N ALA A 90 18.79 1.34 8.55
CA ALA A 90 20.15 1.75 8.86
C ALA A 90 21.16 0.61 8.58
N GLY A 91 20.84 -0.62 9.00
CA GLY A 91 21.64 -1.81 8.70
C GLY A 91 21.78 -2.06 7.20
N VAL A 92 20.69 -1.91 6.43
CA VAL A 92 20.69 -2.02 4.97
C VAL A 92 21.66 -0.99 4.37
N HIS A 93 21.59 0.28 4.78
CA HIS A 93 22.51 1.31 4.32
C HIS A 93 23.97 1.02 4.69
N MET A 94 24.23 0.51 5.90
CA MET A 94 25.59 0.10 6.31
C MET A 94 26.11 -1.06 5.46
N LEU A 95 25.26 -2.04 5.14
CA LEU A 95 25.62 -3.17 4.30
C LEU A 95 25.89 -2.73 2.85
N LEU A 96 25.03 -1.90 2.28
CA LEU A 96 25.22 -1.33 0.95
C LEU A 96 26.50 -0.51 0.87
N ARG A 97 26.80 0.29 1.90
CA ARG A 97 28.07 1.02 1.98
C ARG A 97 29.27 0.10 1.93
N LYS A 98 29.26 -0.99 2.71
CA LYS A 98 30.33 -1.99 2.68
C LYS A 98 30.49 -2.61 1.29
N ILE A 99 29.39 -2.95 0.62
CA ILE A 99 29.39 -3.57 -0.72
C ILE A 99 29.97 -2.58 -1.75
N VAL A 100 29.47 -1.35 -1.77
CA VAL A 100 29.91 -0.30 -2.71
C VAL A 100 31.40 -0.01 -2.55
N GLU A 101 31.91 0.10 -1.32
CA GLU A 101 33.35 0.27 -1.08
C GLU A 101 34.17 -0.90 -1.61
N SER A 102 33.67 -2.14 -1.50
CA SER A 102 34.36 -3.33 -2.04
C SER A 102 34.32 -3.42 -3.57
N ARG A 103 33.35 -2.77 -4.21
CA ARG A 103 33.15 -2.74 -5.67
C ARG A 103 33.59 -1.44 -6.32
N LYS A 104 34.18 -0.49 -5.58
CA LYS A 104 34.41 0.90 -6.02
C LYS A 104 35.12 1.00 -7.37
N ASP A 105 36.10 0.13 -7.63
CA ASP A 105 36.86 0.12 -8.89
C ASP A 105 36.14 -0.56 -10.06
N GLY A 106 35.09 -1.32 -9.79
CA GLY A 106 34.27 -2.01 -10.79
C GLY A 106 33.00 -1.27 -11.20
N LEU A 107 32.67 -0.15 -10.55
CA LEU A 107 31.50 0.66 -10.87
C LEU A 107 31.81 1.63 -12.01
N SER A 108 30.92 1.68 -12.99
CA SER A 108 31.05 2.49 -14.20
C SER A 108 30.58 3.94 -14.02
N VAL A 109 29.53 4.17 -13.23
CA VAL A 109 28.87 5.47 -13.04
C VAL A 109 28.85 5.87 -11.56
N PHE A 110 28.54 4.93 -10.67
CA PHE A 110 28.29 5.26 -9.26
C PHE A 110 29.54 5.48 -8.41
N GLN A 111 30.74 5.31 -8.96
CA GLN A 111 32.01 5.48 -8.23
C GLN A 111 32.11 6.84 -7.51
N LYS A 112 31.74 7.94 -8.19
CA LYS A 112 31.73 9.30 -7.60
C LYS A 112 30.48 9.58 -6.78
N ALA A 113 29.34 8.98 -7.16
CA ALA A 113 28.08 9.18 -6.47
C ALA A 113 28.11 8.56 -5.05
N ALA A 114 28.85 7.47 -4.87
CA ALA A 114 29.05 6.80 -3.58
C ALA A 114 29.66 7.70 -2.48
N GLU A 115 30.31 8.80 -2.86
CA GLU A 115 30.90 9.77 -1.92
C GLU A 115 29.89 10.81 -1.42
N GLN A 116 28.70 10.87 -2.02
CA GLN A 116 27.66 11.83 -1.67
C GLN A 116 26.78 11.32 -0.52
N ASN A 117 26.38 12.25 0.35
CA ASN A 117 25.34 11.98 1.34
C ASN A 117 24.02 11.68 0.63
N GLY A 118 23.31 10.63 1.05
CA GLY A 118 22.03 10.21 0.46
C GLY A 118 22.13 9.19 -0.68
N PHE A 119 23.32 8.90 -1.21
CA PHE A 119 23.46 7.85 -2.25
C PHE A 119 22.95 6.49 -1.77
N PHE A 120 23.29 6.09 -0.54
CA PHE A 120 22.87 4.81 0.03
C PHE A 120 21.36 4.75 0.31
N GLU A 121 20.73 5.88 0.59
CA GLU A 121 19.26 5.98 0.74
C GLU A 121 18.57 5.75 -0.60
N HIS A 122 19.06 6.39 -1.67
CA HIS A 122 18.54 6.17 -3.02
C HIS A 122 18.80 4.75 -3.52
N LEU A 123 19.99 4.19 -3.25
CA LEU A 123 20.32 2.82 -3.63
C LEU A 123 19.46 1.81 -2.86
N GLY A 124 19.27 2.00 -1.55
CA GLY A 124 18.40 1.18 -0.72
C GLY A 124 16.95 1.24 -1.21
N SER A 125 16.44 2.43 -1.49
CA SER A 125 15.09 2.63 -2.04
C SER A 125 14.92 1.95 -3.40
N MET A 126 15.92 2.03 -4.29
CA MET A 126 15.89 1.38 -5.60
C MET A 126 15.86 -0.15 -5.48
N ILE A 127 16.66 -0.73 -4.57
CA ILE A 127 16.66 -2.17 -4.32
C ILE A 127 15.33 -2.60 -3.70
N ALA A 128 14.79 -1.84 -2.75
CA ALA A 128 13.48 -2.10 -2.17
C ALA A 128 12.37 -2.06 -3.24
N GLU A 129 12.43 -1.11 -4.17
CA GLU A 129 11.49 -1.04 -5.29
C GLU A 129 11.62 -2.27 -6.21
N PHE A 130 12.84 -2.70 -6.55
CA PHE A 130 13.03 -3.94 -7.30
C PHE A 130 12.37 -5.13 -6.60
N LYS A 131 12.56 -5.29 -5.29
CA LYS A 131 11.93 -6.36 -4.52
C LYS A 131 10.40 -6.27 -4.51
N ARG A 132 9.83 -5.09 -4.24
CA ARG A 132 8.36 -4.86 -4.24
C ARG A 132 7.70 -5.22 -5.57
N TYR A 133 8.43 -5.04 -6.67
CA TYR A 133 7.97 -5.34 -8.02
C TYR A 133 8.40 -6.74 -8.50
N ASN A 134 8.90 -7.60 -7.61
CA ASN A 134 9.39 -8.95 -7.92
C ASN A 134 10.48 -8.98 -9.00
N VAL A 135 11.29 -7.93 -9.09
CA VAL A 135 12.44 -7.82 -9.99
C VAL A 135 13.66 -8.42 -9.31
N THR A 136 14.15 -9.53 -9.85
CA THR A 136 15.35 -10.22 -9.33
C THR A 136 16.63 -9.63 -9.93
N PRO A 137 17.81 -9.85 -9.31
CA PRO A 137 19.09 -9.45 -9.92
C PRO A 137 19.29 -10.01 -11.34
N SER A 138 18.77 -11.20 -11.63
CA SER A 138 18.78 -11.80 -12.97
C SER A 138 17.93 -11.00 -13.97
N ASN A 139 16.75 -10.50 -13.57
CA ASN A 139 15.94 -9.64 -14.44
C ASN A 139 16.63 -8.30 -14.73
N VAL A 140 17.29 -7.70 -13.73
CA VAL A 140 18.07 -6.47 -13.94
C VAL A 140 19.23 -6.71 -14.92
N TYR A 141 19.87 -7.89 -14.84
CA TYR A 141 20.90 -8.29 -15.79
C TYR A 141 20.38 -8.43 -17.22
N GLU A 142 19.24 -9.09 -17.41
CA GLU A 142 18.57 -9.18 -18.72
C GLU A 142 18.19 -7.79 -19.27
N MET A 143 17.68 -6.90 -18.41
CA MET A 143 17.37 -5.52 -18.77
C MET A 143 18.62 -4.76 -19.21
N TRP A 144 19.74 -4.92 -18.49
CA TRP A 144 21.01 -4.34 -18.89
C TRP A 144 21.46 -4.84 -20.28
N GLN A 145 21.41 -6.15 -20.52
CA GLN A 145 21.81 -6.72 -21.82
C GLN A 145 21.00 -6.14 -22.98
N GLN A 146 19.68 -5.97 -22.80
CA GLN A 146 18.82 -5.36 -23.80
C GLN A 146 19.17 -3.89 -24.04
N LEU A 147 19.42 -3.13 -22.97
CA LEU A 147 19.78 -1.72 -23.07
C LEU A 147 21.14 -1.52 -23.76
N ASP A 148 22.15 -2.31 -23.38
CA ASP A 148 23.50 -2.21 -23.95
C ASP A 148 23.50 -2.54 -25.44
N ALA A 149 22.79 -3.60 -25.85
CA ALA A 149 22.69 -4.01 -27.25
C ALA A 149 22.00 -2.97 -28.15
N HIS A 150 21.05 -2.19 -27.62
CA HIS A 150 20.26 -1.21 -28.39
C HIS A 150 20.66 0.24 -28.13
N SER A 151 21.78 0.47 -27.44
CA SER A 151 22.23 1.81 -27.06
C SER A 151 22.83 2.58 -28.23
N SER A 152 22.04 3.49 -28.79
CA SER A 152 22.42 4.35 -29.93
C SER A 152 22.79 5.78 -29.52
N SER A 153 22.22 6.29 -28.43
CA SER A 153 22.51 7.62 -27.89
C SER A 153 23.41 7.59 -26.64
N ALA A 154 24.04 8.72 -26.33
CA ALA A 154 24.84 8.86 -25.10
C ALA A 154 23.98 8.67 -23.83
N GLU A 155 22.73 9.09 -23.86
CA GLU A 155 21.77 8.93 -22.76
C GLU A 155 21.42 7.45 -22.53
N GLN A 156 21.19 6.70 -23.60
CA GLN A 156 20.91 5.26 -23.53
C GLN A 156 22.11 4.48 -22.97
N LYS A 157 23.34 4.82 -23.41
CA LYS A 157 24.57 4.24 -22.85
C LYS A 157 24.75 4.55 -21.37
N LEU A 158 24.47 5.79 -20.97
CA LEU A 158 24.51 6.17 -19.56
C LEU A 158 23.50 5.39 -18.72
N LEU A 159 22.29 5.19 -19.23
CA LEU A 159 21.28 4.36 -18.58
C LEU A 159 21.73 2.90 -18.47
N ALA A 160 22.25 2.31 -19.54
CA ALA A 160 22.78 0.95 -19.53
C ALA A 160 23.87 0.79 -18.46
N ASN A 161 24.83 1.72 -18.39
CA ASN A 161 25.89 1.70 -17.37
C ASN A 161 25.35 1.84 -15.94
N LYS A 162 24.32 2.68 -15.71
CA LYS A 162 23.65 2.76 -14.40
C LYS A 162 22.98 1.43 -14.03
N VAL A 163 22.29 0.79 -14.96
CA VAL A 163 21.62 -0.49 -14.72
C VAL A 163 22.64 -1.59 -14.44
N TYR A 164 23.79 -1.57 -15.13
CA TYR A 164 24.89 -2.48 -14.84
C TYR A 164 25.40 -2.33 -13.41
N ASP A 165 25.69 -1.10 -12.97
CA ASP A 165 26.12 -0.84 -11.60
C ASP A 165 25.06 -1.29 -10.58
N LEU A 166 23.77 -0.98 -10.83
CA LEU A 166 22.66 -1.44 -9.98
C LEU A 166 22.59 -2.96 -9.90
N GLN A 167 22.76 -3.66 -11.02
CA GLN A 167 22.72 -5.12 -11.08
C GLN A 167 23.82 -5.74 -10.22
N LEU A 168 25.06 -5.25 -10.34
CA LEU A 168 26.20 -5.74 -9.56
C LEU A 168 25.98 -5.54 -8.06
N LEU A 169 25.54 -4.34 -7.67
CA LEU A 169 25.30 -4.00 -6.27
C LEU A 169 24.14 -4.77 -5.68
N TYR A 170 23.06 -4.98 -6.45
CA TYR A 170 21.89 -5.73 -6.01
C TYR A 170 22.21 -7.24 -5.86
N ASP A 171 22.93 -7.84 -6.80
CA ASP A 171 23.36 -9.24 -6.69
C ASP A 171 24.27 -9.47 -5.47
N ASP A 172 25.22 -8.58 -5.21
CA ASP A 172 26.05 -8.66 -4.00
C ASP A 172 25.25 -8.44 -2.71
N PHE A 173 24.27 -7.55 -2.75
CA PHE A 173 23.37 -7.30 -1.62
C PHE A 173 22.58 -8.57 -1.27
N GLU A 174 21.93 -9.19 -2.26
CA GLU A 174 21.23 -10.46 -2.08
C GLU A 174 22.16 -11.54 -1.51
N ARG A 175 23.35 -11.71 -2.10
CA ARG A 175 24.35 -12.68 -1.61
C ARG A 175 24.79 -12.42 -0.17
N ALA A 176 24.85 -11.17 0.25
CA ALA A 176 25.21 -10.82 1.62
C ALA A 176 24.09 -11.13 2.62
N LEU A 177 22.82 -11.11 2.19
CA LEU A 177 21.66 -11.47 3.01
C LEU A 177 21.47 -12.99 3.12
N ILE A 178 21.78 -13.75 2.06
CA ILE A 178 21.57 -15.21 2.00
C ILE A 178 22.07 -15.92 3.27
N GLY A 179 21.14 -16.62 3.92
CA GLY A 179 21.41 -17.46 5.10
C GLY A 179 21.72 -16.70 6.38
N LYS A 180 21.66 -15.36 6.41
CA LYS A 180 22.02 -14.54 7.57
C LYS A 180 20.90 -13.60 8.00
N TYR A 181 20.40 -12.77 7.09
CA TYR A 181 19.50 -11.68 7.38
C TYR A 181 18.21 -11.75 6.53
N LEU A 182 17.18 -11.02 6.97
CA LEU A 182 15.98 -10.71 6.19
C LEU A 182 15.72 -9.20 6.26
N ASP A 183 15.58 -8.56 5.10
CA ASP A 183 15.07 -7.19 5.04
C ASP A 183 13.54 -7.16 5.06
N SER A 184 12.95 -5.96 5.11
CA SER A 184 11.50 -5.76 5.18
C SER A 184 10.74 -6.31 3.97
N GLU A 185 11.33 -6.29 2.79
CA GLU A 185 10.66 -6.76 1.56
C GLU A 185 10.73 -8.29 1.48
N ASP A 186 11.81 -8.92 1.97
CA ASP A 186 11.92 -10.38 2.07
C ASP A 186 10.86 -10.97 3.02
N TYR A 187 10.44 -10.22 4.04
CA TYR A 187 9.35 -10.64 4.95
C TYR A 187 8.03 -10.84 4.21
N LEU A 188 7.71 -9.97 3.26
CA LEU A 188 6.48 -10.05 2.48
C LEU A 188 6.54 -11.24 1.51
N GLN A 189 7.69 -11.50 0.90
CA GLN A 189 7.87 -12.68 0.04
C GLN A 189 7.77 -13.98 0.84
N LEU A 190 8.41 -14.03 2.00
CA LEU A 190 8.35 -15.21 2.86
C LEU A 190 6.93 -15.42 3.41
N LEU A 191 6.16 -14.35 3.67
CA LEU A 191 4.75 -14.46 4.02
C LEU A 191 3.96 -15.18 2.93
N VAL A 192 4.11 -14.80 1.65
CA VAL A 192 3.44 -15.45 0.51
C VAL A 192 3.67 -16.96 0.52
N GLU A 193 4.92 -17.40 0.70
CA GLU A 193 5.29 -18.83 0.73
C GLU A 193 4.69 -19.59 1.93
N LYS A 194 4.46 -18.87 3.03
CA LYS A 194 4.10 -19.43 4.34
C LYS A 194 2.61 -19.35 4.66
N LEU A 195 1.86 -18.48 3.98
CA LEU A 195 0.41 -18.34 4.13
C LEU A 195 -0.36 -19.68 4.04
N PRO A 196 -0.06 -20.59 3.09
CA PRO A 196 -0.77 -21.87 2.99
C PRO A 196 -0.63 -22.78 4.22
N GLN A 197 0.37 -22.54 5.07
CA GLN A 197 0.65 -23.33 6.27
C GLN A 197 0.02 -22.72 7.53
N SER A 198 -0.52 -21.50 7.45
CA SER A 198 -1.05 -20.76 8.60
C SER A 198 -2.50 -21.14 8.88
N GLU A 199 -2.76 -21.69 10.07
CA GLU A 199 -4.12 -21.90 10.56
C GLU A 199 -4.80 -20.57 10.90
N TYR A 200 -4.00 -19.55 11.25
CA TYR A 200 -4.50 -18.24 11.61
C TYR A 200 -5.26 -17.53 10.47
N VAL A 201 -4.82 -17.73 9.22
CA VAL A 201 -5.43 -17.14 8.02
C VAL A 201 -6.45 -18.08 7.37
N ASN A 202 -6.31 -19.40 7.55
CA ASN A 202 -7.16 -20.38 6.91
C ASN A 202 -8.65 -20.15 7.24
N GLY A 203 -9.43 -19.83 6.22
CA GLY A 203 -10.86 -19.57 6.34
C GLY A 203 -11.23 -18.27 7.09
N ALA A 204 -10.27 -17.38 7.35
CA ALA A 204 -10.51 -16.10 8.03
C ALA A 204 -11.43 -15.17 7.23
N GLU A 205 -12.01 -14.18 7.92
CA GLU A 205 -12.68 -13.04 7.30
C GLU A 205 -11.69 -11.87 7.25
N ILE A 206 -11.38 -11.41 6.04
CA ILE A 206 -10.33 -10.41 5.81
C ILE A 206 -10.96 -9.17 5.20
N TYR A 207 -10.70 -8.03 5.81
CA TYR A 207 -11.06 -6.71 5.30
C TYR A 207 -9.78 -6.00 4.89
N ILE A 208 -9.72 -5.43 3.69
CA ILE A 208 -8.59 -4.64 3.20
C ILE A 208 -9.10 -3.25 2.87
N ASP A 209 -8.59 -2.24 3.56
CA ASP A 209 -9.09 -0.87 3.51
C ASP A 209 -7.97 0.16 3.49
N GLY A 210 -8.20 1.31 2.84
CA GLY A 210 -7.24 2.41 2.77
C GLY A 210 -6.17 2.31 1.68
N PHE A 211 -6.18 1.26 0.86
CA PHE A 211 -5.25 1.11 -0.28
C PHE A 211 -5.83 1.69 -1.57
N HIS A 212 -4.99 2.34 -2.37
CA HIS A 212 -5.34 2.85 -3.72
C HIS A 212 -4.80 1.93 -4.82
N SER A 213 -3.60 1.40 -4.58
CA SER A 213 -2.93 0.39 -5.40
C SER A 213 -2.21 -0.60 -4.49
N PHE A 214 -1.76 -1.69 -5.10
CA PHE A 214 -0.93 -2.70 -4.49
C PHE A 214 0.31 -2.89 -5.34
N SER A 215 1.47 -3.03 -4.69
CA SER A 215 2.67 -3.53 -5.38
C SER A 215 2.42 -4.96 -5.88
N PRO A 216 3.18 -5.46 -6.86
CA PRO A 216 3.10 -6.86 -7.28
C PRO A 216 3.25 -7.85 -6.12
N GLN A 217 4.10 -7.56 -5.14
CA GLN A 217 4.29 -8.39 -3.96
C GLN A 217 3.06 -8.36 -3.03
N GLU A 218 2.47 -7.20 -2.78
CA GLU A 218 1.24 -7.09 -1.99
C GLU A 218 0.05 -7.75 -2.69
N LEU A 219 -0.03 -7.63 -4.02
CA LEU A 219 -1.07 -8.30 -4.80
C LEU A 219 -0.95 -9.82 -4.71
N GLU A 220 0.27 -10.37 -4.70
CA GLU A 220 0.49 -11.79 -4.47
C GLU A 220 0.08 -12.23 -3.06
N ILE A 221 0.28 -11.38 -2.04
CA ILE A 221 -0.27 -11.64 -0.70
C ILE A 221 -1.81 -11.71 -0.79
N VAL A 222 -2.47 -10.72 -1.40
CA VAL A 222 -3.94 -10.73 -1.56
C VAL A 222 -4.40 -11.98 -2.31
N ARG A 223 -3.68 -12.39 -3.36
CA ARG A 223 -3.93 -13.64 -4.09
C ARG A 223 -3.86 -14.86 -3.17
N GLN A 224 -2.76 -15.03 -2.42
CA GLN A 224 -2.61 -16.16 -1.50
C GLN A 224 -3.66 -16.16 -0.40
N LEU A 225 -4.03 -15.00 0.14
CA LEU A 225 -5.10 -14.89 1.14
C LEU A 225 -6.44 -15.45 0.60
N MET A 226 -6.78 -15.12 -0.65
CA MET A 226 -7.99 -15.66 -1.31
C MET A 226 -7.91 -17.19 -1.50
N ILE A 227 -6.75 -17.70 -1.95
CA ILE A 227 -6.53 -19.14 -2.18
C ILE A 227 -6.59 -19.94 -0.87
N CYS A 228 -6.11 -19.38 0.25
CA CYS A 228 -6.13 -20.01 1.58
C CYS A 228 -7.54 -20.09 2.20
N GLY A 229 -8.59 -19.86 1.43
CA GLY A 229 -9.97 -20.09 1.84
C GLY A 229 -10.66 -18.88 2.47
N ALA A 230 -9.95 -17.75 2.63
CA ALA A 230 -10.49 -16.55 3.26
C ALA A 230 -11.65 -15.93 2.45
N ARG A 231 -12.54 -15.23 3.16
CA ARG A 231 -13.46 -14.28 2.54
C ARG A 231 -12.82 -12.91 2.60
N VAL A 232 -12.44 -12.36 1.45
CA VAL A 232 -11.71 -11.10 1.34
C VAL A 232 -12.67 -10.00 0.90
N THR A 233 -12.83 -8.96 1.72
CA THR A 233 -13.56 -7.73 1.39
C THR A 233 -12.58 -6.61 1.17
N ILE A 234 -12.60 -5.99 -0.01
CA ILE A 234 -11.69 -4.89 -0.35
C ILE A 234 -12.49 -3.62 -0.57
N THR A 235 -12.10 -2.54 0.12
CA THR A 235 -12.66 -1.22 -0.12
C THR A 235 -11.84 -0.50 -1.20
N LEU A 236 -12.51 0.16 -2.15
CA LEU A 236 -11.82 1.00 -3.13
C LEU A 236 -12.58 2.31 -3.33
N THR A 237 -11.85 3.41 -3.43
CA THR A 237 -12.44 4.72 -3.74
C THR A 237 -12.62 4.84 -5.25
N ILE A 238 -13.81 4.46 -5.71
CA ILE A 238 -14.22 4.42 -7.11
C ILE A 238 -15.66 4.90 -7.18
N ASP A 239 -15.99 5.69 -8.21
CA ASP A 239 -17.38 5.98 -8.56
C ASP A 239 -17.96 4.80 -9.37
N GLU A 240 -19.14 4.31 -8.98
CA GLU A 240 -19.82 3.21 -9.70
C GLU A 240 -19.96 3.51 -11.20
N LYS A 241 -20.14 4.79 -11.57
CA LYS A 241 -20.22 5.21 -12.97
C LYS A 241 -18.93 4.96 -13.75
N THR A 242 -17.78 5.05 -13.09
CA THR A 242 -16.46 4.80 -13.71
C THR A 242 -16.32 3.34 -14.12
N LEU A 243 -16.84 2.39 -13.34
CA LEU A 243 -16.79 0.97 -13.66
C LEU A 243 -17.63 0.58 -14.88
N ALA A 244 -18.58 1.41 -15.29
CA ALA A 244 -19.38 1.20 -16.49
C ALA A 244 -18.70 1.69 -17.78
N GLN A 245 -17.56 2.38 -17.66
CA GLN A 245 -16.85 2.99 -18.78
C GLN A 245 -15.51 2.28 -19.02
N PRO A 246 -14.95 2.35 -20.24
CA PRO A 246 -13.57 1.93 -20.49
C PRO A 246 -12.60 2.74 -19.63
N VAL A 247 -11.57 2.08 -19.12
CA VAL A 247 -10.52 2.74 -18.31
C VAL A 247 -9.82 3.81 -19.14
N ASN A 248 -9.79 5.05 -18.65
CA ASN A 248 -9.09 6.18 -19.25
C ASN A 248 -8.05 6.74 -18.28
N GLU A 249 -6.83 6.98 -18.78
CA GLU A 249 -5.70 7.52 -18.00
C GLU A 249 -5.96 8.91 -17.41
N LEU A 250 -6.93 9.64 -17.96
CA LEU A 250 -7.32 10.97 -17.49
C LEU A 250 -8.43 10.94 -16.41
N ASP A 251 -8.96 9.76 -16.07
CA ASP A 251 -10.02 9.64 -15.07
C ASP A 251 -9.48 9.86 -13.66
N LEU A 252 -10.26 10.54 -12.81
CA LEU A 252 -9.90 10.79 -11.41
C LEU A 252 -9.61 9.50 -10.63
N PHE A 253 -10.36 8.44 -10.93
CA PHE A 253 -10.26 7.13 -10.27
C PHE A 253 -9.47 6.11 -11.08
N TYR A 254 -8.59 6.54 -11.99
CA TYR A 254 -7.82 5.65 -12.86
C TYR A 254 -7.05 4.57 -12.06
N GLU A 255 -6.30 4.98 -11.03
CA GLU A 255 -5.46 4.07 -10.24
C GLU A 255 -6.31 3.02 -9.50
N THR A 256 -7.37 3.43 -8.81
CA THR A 256 -8.25 2.51 -8.07
C THR A 256 -9.05 1.61 -9.00
N THR A 257 -9.42 2.08 -10.18
CA THR A 257 -10.09 1.27 -11.22
C THR A 257 -9.16 0.20 -11.78
N LEU A 258 -7.90 0.54 -12.06
CA LEU A 258 -6.89 -0.45 -12.44
C LEU A 258 -6.69 -1.50 -11.35
N THR A 259 -6.62 -1.07 -10.08
CA THR A 259 -6.52 -1.98 -8.93
C THR A 259 -7.72 -2.92 -8.85
N TYR A 260 -8.94 -2.41 -9.01
CA TYR A 260 -10.16 -3.21 -9.07
C TYR A 260 -10.09 -4.29 -10.15
N GLU A 261 -9.75 -3.91 -11.39
CA GLU A 261 -9.68 -4.86 -12.51
C GLU A 261 -8.56 -5.90 -12.33
N LYS A 262 -7.38 -5.50 -11.81
CA LYS A 262 -6.27 -6.44 -11.51
C LYS A 262 -6.68 -7.50 -10.49
N ILE A 263 -7.28 -7.10 -9.37
CA ILE A 263 -7.70 -8.04 -8.32
C ILE A 263 -8.82 -8.95 -8.84
N LYS A 264 -9.77 -8.39 -9.60
CA LYS A 264 -10.85 -9.14 -10.22
C LYS A 264 -10.33 -10.16 -11.24
N GLN A 265 -9.29 -9.82 -12.00
CA GLN A 265 -8.60 -10.73 -12.90
C GLN A 265 -7.96 -11.89 -12.11
N VAL A 266 -7.20 -11.58 -11.07
CA VAL A 266 -6.59 -12.60 -10.19
C VAL A 266 -7.66 -13.55 -9.62
N ALA A 267 -8.77 -13.02 -9.11
CA ALA A 267 -9.85 -13.85 -8.59
C ALA A 267 -10.47 -14.77 -9.67
N ARG A 268 -10.57 -14.31 -10.92
CA ARG A 268 -11.05 -15.14 -12.05
C ARG A 268 -10.06 -16.24 -12.41
N GLU A 269 -8.77 -15.94 -12.46
CA GLU A 269 -7.70 -16.89 -12.74
C GLU A 269 -7.67 -18.02 -11.69
N GLU A 270 -7.83 -17.66 -10.42
CA GLU A 270 -7.89 -18.60 -9.29
C GLU A 270 -9.28 -19.23 -9.05
N LYS A 271 -10.26 -18.89 -9.90
CA LYS A 271 -11.66 -19.39 -9.79
C LYS A 271 -12.31 -19.12 -8.43
N ILE A 272 -11.98 -17.98 -7.82
CA ILE A 272 -12.58 -17.49 -6.58
C ILE A 272 -13.95 -16.89 -6.89
N GLU A 273 -14.95 -17.20 -6.07
CA GLU A 273 -16.28 -16.59 -6.18
C GLU A 273 -16.20 -15.08 -5.94
N ILE A 274 -16.67 -14.29 -6.91
CA ILE A 274 -16.77 -12.83 -6.77
C ILE A 274 -18.20 -12.50 -6.36
N GLU A 275 -18.38 -12.05 -5.13
CA GLU A 275 -19.66 -11.60 -4.60
C GLU A 275 -20.14 -10.34 -5.32
N LYS A 276 -21.43 -10.04 -5.19
CA LYS A 276 -21.99 -8.80 -5.72
C LYS A 276 -21.29 -7.60 -5.07
N THR A 277 -20.70 -6.74 -5.91
CA THR A 277 -20.12 -5.46 -5.48
C THR A 277 -21.16 -4.62 -4.74
N ILE A 278 -20.74 -3.99 -3.63
CA ILE A 278 -21.55 -3.09 -2.82
C ILE A 278 -21.15 -1.65 -3.16
N PRO A 279 -21.92 -0.93 -4.00
CA PRO A 279 -21.71 0.49 -4.24
C PRO A 279 -22.32 1.34 -3.11
N LEU A 280 -21.53 2.27 -2.56
CA LEU A 280 -21.98 3.28 -1.60
C LEU A 280 -22.12 4.63 -2.33
N MET A 281 -23.37 5.02 -2.56
CA MET A 281 -23.73 6.20 -3.35
C MET A 281 -23.92 7.46 -2.49
N GLU A 282 -24.27 7.27 -1.22
CA GLU A 282 -24.43 8.37 -0.28
C GLU A 282 -23.07 8.85 0.24
N GLN A 283 -23.01 10.09 0.72
CA GLN A 283 -21.79 10.70 1.26
C GLN A 283 -22.02 11.27 2.68
N PRO A 284 -22.31 10.41 3.66
CA PRO A 284 -22.71 10.83 5.01
C PRO A 284 -21.64 11.67 5.73
N ARG A 285 -20.37 11.62 5.29
CA ARG A 285 -19.27 12.41 5.89
C ARG A 285 -19.46 13.92 5.74
N PHE A 286 -20.05 14.39 4.65
CA PHE A 286 -20.12 15.81 4.36
C PHE A 286 -21.37 16.45 4.95
N HIS A 287 -21.25 16.99 6.16
CA HIS A 287 -22.31 17.79 6.77
C HIS A 287 -22.49 19.16 6.11
N SER A 288 -21.45 19.68 5.44
CA SER A 288 -21.51 20.92 4.67
C SER A 288 -21.89 20.65 3.20
N PRO A 289 -22.95 21.30 2.68
CA PRO A 289 -23.29 21.25 1.26
C PRO A 289 -22.15 21.75 0.34
N ALA A 290 -21.31 22.69 0.81
CA ALA A 290 -20.20 23.19 0.03
C ALA A 290 -19.10 22.12 -0.16
N LEU A 291 -18.80 21.34 0.88
CA LEU A 291 -17.85 20.23 0.80
C LEU A 291 -18.39 19.07 -0.04
N ALA A 292 -19.68 18.75 0.10
CA ALA A 292 -20.34 17.75 -0.75
C ALA A 292 -20.31 18.16 -2.23
N HIS A 293 -20.60 19.44 -2.52
CA HIS A 293 -20.51 19.97 -3.88
C HIS A 293 -19.08 19.87 -4.43
N LEU A 294 -18.07 20.25 -3.63
CA LEU A 294 -16.67 20.17 -4.05
C LEU A 294 -16.27 18.74 -4.41
N GLU A 295 -16.66 17.75 -3.60
CA GLU A 295 -16.35 16.34 -3.87
C GLU A 295 -17.03 15.84 -5.16
N ALA A 296 -18.32 16.13 -5.32
CA ALA A 296 -19.10 15.64 -6.45
C ALA A 296 -18.68 16.27 -7.80
N HIS A 297 -18.24 17.54 -7.79
CA HIS A 297 -17.94 18.30 -9.01
C HIS A 297 -16.44 18.55 -9.23
N TYR A 298 -15.55 17.89 -8.47
CA TYR A 298 -14.10 18.08 -8.59
C TYR A 298 -13.58 17.79 -10.00
N GLU A 299 -14.05 16.68 -10.60
CA GLU A 299 -13.65 16.22 -11.94
C GLU A 299 -14.48 16.84 -13.08
N ALA A 300 -15.62 17.44 -12.77
CA ALA A 300 -16.55 17.95 -13.79
C ALA A 300 -15.89 19.03 -14.65
N ARG A 301 -16.05 18.91 -15.97
CA ARG A 301 -15.60 19.89 -16.97
C ARG A 301 -16.73 20.14 -17.98
N PRO A 302 -17.27 21.37 -18.11
CA PRO A 302 -16.94 22.58 -17.35
C PRO A 302 -17.35 22.47 -15.87
N ASN A 303 -16.70 23.26 -15.01
CA ASN A 303 -16.96 23.23 -13.58
C ASN A 303 -18.33 23.85 -13.26
N GLU A 304 -19.06 23.24 -12.35
CA GLU A 304 -20.28 23.82 -11.77
C GLU A 304 -19.93 24.73 -10.58
N LYS A 305 -20.60 25.88 -10.49
CA LYS A 305 -20.41 26.82 -9.39
C LYS A 305 -21.36 26.49 -8.24
N PHE A 306 -20.81 26.42 -7.03
CA PHE A 306 -21.61 26.33 -5.82
C PHE A 306 -22.21 27.71 -5.49
N ASN A 307 -23.54 27.80 -5.41
CA ASN A 307 -24.27 29.06 -5.14
C ASN A 307 -24.76 29.19 -3.69
N GLY A 308 -24.38 28.27 -2.80
CA GLY A 308 -24.72 28.32 -1.38
C GLY A 308 -23.67 29.04 -0.52
N GLU A 309 -23.86 28.98 0.80
CA GLU A 309 -22.88 29.50 1.76
C GLU A 309 -21.60 28.65 1.75
N ALA A 310 -20.47 29.28 1.43
CA ALA A 310 -19.20 28.59 1.33
C ALA A 310 -18.64 28.26 2.71
N SER A 311 -18.46 26.98 3.01
CA SER A 311 -17.74 26.51 4.21
C SER A 311 -16.25 26.21 3.93
N VAL A 312 -15.73 26.68 2.80
CA VAL A 312 -14.35 26.46 2.36
C VAL A 312 -13.74 27.84 2.14
N THR A 313 -12.58 28.07 2.74
CA THR A 313 -11.87 29.35 2.65
C THR A 313 -10.51 29.13 2.02
N ILE A 314 -10.17 29.97 1.04
CA ILE A 314 -8.82 30.05 0.47
C ILE A 314 -8.19 31.31 1.06
N SER A 315 -7.04 31.15 1.71
CA SER A 315 -6.30 32.24 2.35
C SER A 315 -4.91 32.37 1.74
N THR A 316 -4.39 33.59 1.72
CA THR A 316 -3.03 33.89 1.29
C THR A 316 -2.21 34.39 2.47
N ALA A 317 -0.95 33.98 2.54
CA ALA A 317 -0.01 34.37 3.59
C ALA A 317 1.25 34.99 3.00
N ALA A 318 1.90 35.87 3.76
CA ALA A 318 3.12 36.56 3.31
C ALA A 318 4.35 35.62 3.21
N ASN A 319 4.36 34.54 4.00
CA ASN A 319 5.38 33.50 4.02
C ASN A 319 4.88 32.30 4.85
N LEU A 320 5.63 31.19 4.83
CA LEU A 320 5.30 29.95 5.57
C LEU A 320 5.08 30.18 7.07
N ARG A 321 5.84 31.08 7.70
CA ARG A 321 5.66 31.38 9.14
C ARG A 321 4.31 32.04 9.39
N ALA A 322 3.95 33.03 8.59
CA ALA A 322 2.67 33.72 8.71
C ALA A 322 1.48 32.78 8.44
N GLU A 323 1.62 31.83 7.51
CA GLU A 323 0.63 30.79 7.23
C GLU A 323 0.39 29.91 8.46
N VAL A 324 1.46 29.35 9.04
CA VAL A 324 1.38 28.50 10.24
C VAL A 324 0.80 29.26 11.42
N GLU A 325 1.21 30.51 11.65
CA GLU A 325 0.63 31.35 12.69
C GLU A 325 -0.87 31.63 12.45
N GLY A 326 -1.28 31.85 11.19
CA GLY A 326 -2.68 32.01 10.80
C GLY A 326 -3.52 30.76 11.10
N VAL A 327 -3.05 29.60 10.66
CA VAL A 327 -3.70 28.30 10.93
C VAL A 327 -3.78 28.03 12.44
N ALA A 328 -2.73 28.32 13.20
CA ALA A 328 -2.73 28.15 14.65
C ALA A 328 -3.76 29.03 15.36
N ARG A 329 -3.97 30.27 14.88
CA ARG A 329 -5.04 31.15 15.39
C ARG A 329 -6.42 30.60 15.06
N GLU A 330 -6.62 30.07 13.85
CA GLU A 330 -7.90 29.48 13.46
C GLU A 330 -8.22 28.21 14.25
N ILE A 331 -7.26 27.31 14.46
CA ILE A 331 -7.44 26.12 15.32
C ILE A 331 -7.85 26.55 16.74
N ARG A 332 -7.17 27.56 17.31
CA ARG A 332 -7.52 28.05 18.65
C ARG A 332 -8.93 28.60 18.73
N LYS A 333 -9.41 29.26 17.67
CA LYS A 333 -10.78 29.75 17.58
C LYS A 333 -11.77 28.58 17.54
N LEU A 334 -11.54 27.59 16.66
CA LEU A 334 -12.41 26.42 16.50
C LEU A 334 -12.50 25.51 17.73
N VAL A 335 -11.50 25.51 18.61
CA VAL A 335 -11.50 24.72 19.87
C VAL A 335 -12.04 25.53 21.06
N ALA A 336 -12.05 26.87 20.95
CA ALA A 336 -12.57 27.74 22.01
C ALA A 336 -14.09 27.92 21.94
N ASP A 337 -14.68 27.79 20.75
CA ASP A 337 -16.12 27.76 20.49
C ASP A 337 -16.75 26.39 20.81
#